data_AF-A0A0C2F954-F1
#
_entry.id   AF-A0A0C2F954-F1
#
_cell.length_a   1.000
_cell.length_b   1.000
_cell.length_c   1.000
_cell.angle_alpha   90.00
_cell.angle_beta   90.00
_cell.angle_gamma   90.00
#
_symmetry.space_group_name_H-M   'P 1'
#
loop_
_entity.id
_entity.type
_entity.pdbx_description
1 polymer ?
#
loop_
_entity_poly.entity_id
_entity_poly.type
_entity_poly.pdbx_seq_one_letter_code
_entity_poly.pdbx_strand_id
1 'polypeptide(L)'
;LEAKTLSELSIGNGSMLMCDDFQQKLELKMILAECKTMKGDEFEILQDSGEKKENAEEESRKRKSMAPPEVLDGETAAKRVKL
;
A
#
# COMPACT_ATOMS: atom_id res chain seq x y z
N LEU A 1 11.50 28.91 23.63
CA LEU A 1 11.96 27.99 22.57
C LEU A 1 11.17 28.30 21.31
N GLU A 2 11.84 28.30 20.16
CA GLU A 2 11.18 28.42 18.87
C GLU A 2 10.61 27.05 18.46
N ALA A 3 9.39 27.03 17.93
CA ALA A 3 8.75 25.81 17.46
C ALA A 3 9.39 25.38 16.13
N LYS A 4 9.71 24.09 16.02
CA LYS A 4 10.28 23.50 14.80
C LYS A 4 9.33 22.48 14.20
N THR A 5 9.31 22.40 12.88
CA THR A 5 8.57 21.35 12.17
C THR A 5 9.33 20.02 12.20
N LEU A 6 8.61 18.90 12.00
CA LEU A 6 9.24 17.58 11.89
C LEU A 6 10.25 17.53 10.72
N SER A 7 9.93 18.20 9.61
CA SER A 7 10.82 18.29 8.44
C SER A 7 12.15 19.00 8.73
N GLU A 8 12.15 20.03 9.59
CA GLU A 8 13.40 20.71 9.98
C GLU A 8 14.33 19.81 10.78
N LEU A 9 13.78 18.79 11.44
CA LEU A 9 14.53 17.78 12.19
C LEU A 9 14.86 16.55 11.33
N SER A 10 14.63 16.62 10.02
CA SER A 10 14.80 15.49 9.08
C SER A 10 13.94 14.27 9.43
N ILE A 11 12.80 14.49 10.10
CA ILE A 11 11.81 13.46 10.38
C ILE A 11 10.79 13.49 9.24
N GLY A 12 10.61 12.36 8.56
CA GLY A 12 9.78 12.25 7.37
C GLY A 12 9.04 10.92 7.29
N ASN A 13 8.53 10.60 6.10
CA ASN A 13 7.81 9.36 5.87
C ASN A 13 8.66 8.12 6.23
N GLY A 14 8.09 7.20 7.01
CA GLY A 14 8.75 5.98 7.48
C GLY A 14 9.69 6.16 8.66
N SER A 15 9.86 7.37 9.20
CA SER A 15 10.65 7.58 10.42
C SER A 15 10.03 6.84 11.61
N MET A 16 10.89 6.21 12.42
CA MET A 16 10.51 5.52 13.65
C MET A 16 10.90 6.37 14.87
N LEU A 17 9.92 6.74 15.67
CA LEU A 17 10.11 7.45 16.94
C LEU A 17 10.00 6.47 18.10
N MET A 18 10.92 6.60 19.04
CA MET A 18 10.94 5.87 20.30
C MET A 18 10.47 6.82 21.39
N CYS A 19 9.33 6.52 22.00
CA CYS A 19 8.68 7.37 22.99
C CYS A 19 8.64 6.63 24.33
N ASP A 20 9.37 7.13 25.32
CA ASP A 20 9.43 6.56 26.66
C ASP A 20 8.67 7.43 27.67
N ASP A 21 7.77 6.82 28.42
CA ASP A 21 7.21 7.37 29.66
C ASP A 21 7.77 6.59 30.85
N PHE A 22 8.77 7.18 31.53
CA PHE A 22 9.43 6.57 32.67
C PHE A 22 8.54 6.43 33.91
N GLN A 23 7.55 7.31 34.10
CA GLN A 23 6.66 7.25 35.25
C GLN A 23 5.67 6.11 35.10
N GLN A 24 5.16 5.90 33.89
CA GLN A 24 4.24 4.81 33.55
C GLN A 24 4.95 3.50 33.22
N LYS A 25 6.29 3.52 33.08
CA LYS A 25 7.11 2.38 32.60
C LYS A 25 6.60 1.86 31.25
N LEU A 26 6.30 2.79 30.34
CA LEU A 26 5.75 2.51 29.02
C LEU A 26 6.73 2.95 27.94
N GLU A 27 7.01 2.05 26.99
CA GLU A 27 7.77 2.34 25.78
C GLU A 27 6.84 2.17 24.57
N LEU A 28 6.72 3.21 23.75
CA LEU A 28 5.91 3.24 22.54
C LEU A 28 6.81 3.48 21.32
N LYS A 29 6.71 2.60 20.32
CA LYS A 29 7.38 2.76 19.03
C LYS A 29 6.36 3.25 18.01
N MET A 30 6.59 4.43 17.46
CA MET A 30 5.70 5.05 16.47
C MET A 30 6.37 5.09 15.11
N ILE A 31 5.72 4.55 14.08
CA ILE A 31 6.15 4.68 12.69
C ILE A 31 5.28 5.76 12.04
N LEU A 32 5.92 6.77 11.46
CA LEU A 32 5.21 7.86 10.80
C LEU A 32 4.91 7.52 9.34
N ALA A 33 3.69 7.77 8.91
CA ALA A 33 3.29 7.75 7.50
C ALA A 33 2.90 9.17 7.07
N GLU A 34 3.58 9.72 6.07
CA GLU A 34 3.30 11.06 5.57
C GLU A 34 1.98 11.07 4.79
N CYS A 35 1.12 12.04 5.09
CA CYS A 35 -0.17 12.24 4.43
C CYS A 35 -0.30 13.69 3.95
N LYS A 36 -0.60 13.88 2.66
CA LYS A 36 -0.72 15.21 2.04
C LYS A 36 -2.14 15.78 2.06
N THR A 37 -3.12 14.98 2.43
CA THR A 37 -4.55 15.35 2.38
C THR A 37 -5.09 15.86 3.71
N MET A 38 -4.43 15.55 4.83
CA MET A 38 -4.76 16.10 6.16
C MET A 38 -4.27 17.54 6.29
N LYS A 39 -4.92 18.34 7.15
CA LYS A 39 -4.61 19.77 7.31
C LYS A 39 -3.98 20.04 8.68
N GLY A 40 -2.97 20.92 8.71
CA GLY A 40 -2.32 21.31 9.96
C GLY A 40 -1.64 20.12 10.65
N ASP A 41 -1.81 20.02 11.97
CA ASP A 41 -1.21 18.99 12.82
C ASP A 41 -2.16 17.81 13.10
N GLU A 42 -3.12 17.58 12.19
CA GLU A 42 -4.05 16.44 12.27
C GLU A 42 -3.33 15.12 11.96
N PHE A 43 -3.67 14.06 12.72
CA PHE A 43 -3.12 12.73 12.51
C PHE A 43 -4.17 11.63 12.71
N GLU A 44 -3.97 10.49 12.05
CA GLU A 44 -4.76 9.26 12.20
C GLU A 44 -3.85 8.15 12.76
N ILE A 45 -4.38 7.32 13.65
CA ILE A 45 -3.71 6.10 14.09
C ILE A 45 -4.15 4.95 13.20
N LEU A 46 -3.23 4.45 12.38
CA LEU A 46 -3.44 3.25 11.60
C LEU A 46 -3.39 2.04 12.55
N GLN A 47 -4.50 1.33 12.69
CA GLN A 47 -4.53 0.05 13.41
C GLN A 47 -4.34 -1.10 12.43
N ASP A 48 -3.52 -2.08 12.81
CA ASP A 48 -3.36 -3.37 12.12
C ASP A 48 -4.60 -4.28 12.24
N SER A 49 -5.80 -3.73 12.38
CA SER A 49 -7.01 -4.53 12.19
C SER A 49 -6.94 -5.03 10.74
N GLY A 50 -6.69 -6.33 10.54
CA GLY A 50 -6.44 -6.99 9.26
C GLY A 50 -7.55 -6.89 8.21
N GLU A 51 -8.42 -5.90 8.31
CA GLU A 51 -9.32 -5.44 7.28
C GLU A 51 -8.53 -4.57 6.31
N LYS A 52 -8.03 -5.21 5.25
CA LYS A 52 -7.65 -4.52 4.02
C LYS A 52 -8.76 -3.53 3.67
N LYS A 53 -8.48 -2.23 3.80
CA LYS A 53 -9.25 -1.21 3.07
C LYS A 53 -9.01 -1.47 1.57
N GLU A 54 -9.83 -2.35 0.98
CA GLU A 54 -10.06 -2.37 -0.46
C GLU A 54 -10.68 -1.02 -0.85
N ASN A 55 -9.85 -0.08 -1.25
CA ASN A 55 -10.24 0.93 -2.23
C ASN A 55 -9.32 0.67 -3.43
N ALA A 56 -9.78 -0.07 -4.43
CA ALA A 56 -10.62 0.44 -5.52
C ALA A 56 -9.87 1.46 -6.39
N GLU A 57 -8.72 1.05 -6.94
CA GLU A 57 -8.22 1.59 -8.22
C GLU A 57 -7.75 0.42 -9.11
N GLU A 58 -8.70 -0.47 -9.43
CA GLU A 58 -8.57 -1.36 -10.60
C GLU A 58 -9.50 -0.86 -11.70
N GLU A 59 -9.11 0.20 -12.42
CA GLU A 59 -9.58 0.44 -13.79
C GLU A 59 -8.69 1.49 -14.46
N SER A 60 -7.65 1.11 -15.19
CA SER A 60 -7.60 1.38 -16.63
C SER A 60 -6.29 0.87 -17.26
N ARG A 61 -6.00 -0.43 -17.18
CA ARG A 61 -5.07 -1.05 -18.15
C ARG A 61 -5.84 -1.35 -19.43
N LYS A 62 -5.98 -0.33 -20.29
CA LYS A 62 -6.45 -0.48 -21.68
C LYS A 62 -5.49 -1.41 -22.44
N ARG A 63 -5.77 -2.72 -22.44
CA ARG A 63 -5.20 -3.66 -23.42
C ARG A 63 -5.74 -3.27 -24.80
N LYS A 64 -4.88 -2.78 -25.69
CA LYS A 64 -5.20 -2.70 -27.12
C LYS A 64 -5.23 -4.13 -27.67
N SER A 65 -6.40 -4.78 -27.65
CA SER A 65 -6.65 -5.97 -28.46
C SER A 65 -7.14 -5.51 -29.84
N MET A 66 -6.28 -5.62 -30.86
CA MET A 66 -6.70 -5.62 -32.25
C MET A 66 -5.96 -6.74 -32.98
N ALA A 67 -6.61 -7.89 -33.12
CA ALA A 67 -6.42 -8.80 -34.24
C ALA A 67 -7.73 -9.59 -34.43
N PRO A 68 -8.31 -9.65 -35.66
CA PRO A 68 -9.61 -10.27 -35.92
C PRO A 68 -9.53 -11.81 -35.93
N PRO A 69 -10.69 -12.51 -35.88
CA PRO A 69 -10.75 -13.96 -35.86
C PRO A 69 -10.60 -14.51 -37.28
N GLU A 70 -9.63 -15.38 -37.51
CA GLU A 70 -9.64 -16.25 -38.70
C GLU A 70 -9.87 -17.70 -38.27
N VAL A 71 -11.00 -18.21 -38.75
CA VAL A 71 -11.49 -19.58 -38.65
C VAL A 71 -10.81 -20.36 -39.77
N LEU A 72 -10.06 -21.42 -39.45
CA LEU A 72 -9.79 -22.49 -40.41
C LEU A 72 -9.83 -23.85 -39.71
N ASP A 73 -10.83 -24.62 -40.15
CA ASP A 73 -11.11 -26.02 -39.88
C ASP A 73 -9.93 -26.97 -40.10
N GLY A 74 -9.99 -28.13 -39.44
CA GLY A 74 -9.38 -29.35 -39.96
C GLY A 74 -8.51 -30.13 -38.99
N GLU A 75 -9.13 -31.13 -38.34
CA GLU A 75 -8.58 -32.47 -38.12
C GLU A 75 -7.18 -32.63 -37.47
N THR A 76 -7.16 -33.08 -36.22
CA THR A 76 -6.81 -34.48 -35.89
C THR A 76 -6.85 -34.70 -34.37
N ALA A 77 -7.75 -35.58 -33.95
CA ALA A 77 -7.77 -36.16 -32.61
C ALA A 77 -6.91 -37.42 -32.56
N ALA A 78 -6.08 -37.57 -31.52
CA ALA A 78 -5.66 -38.80 -30.80
C ALA A 78 -4.27 -38.57 -30.17
N LYS A 79 -3.88 -39.07 -29.00
CA LYS A 79 -4.50 -39.83 -27.90
C LYS A 79 -3.51 -39.71 -26.72
N ARG A 80 -4.03 -39.77 -25.49
CA ARG A 80 -3.27 -40.00 -24.25
C ARG A 80 -2.25 -41.14 -24.38
N VAL A 81 -1.08 -40.97 -23.78
CA VAL A 81 -0.39 -42.06 -23.06
C VAL A 81 0.04 -41.54 -21.69
N LYS A 82 -0.44 -42.20 -20.65
CA LYS A 82 0.11 -42.19 -19.29
C LYS A 82 1.13 -43.34 -19.22
N LEU A 83 2.38 -43.04 -18.86
CA LEU A 83 3.11 -43.58 -17.70
C LEU A 83 4.52 -42.98 -17.70
#